data_AF-A0A5B8R749-F1
#
_entry.id   AF-A0A5B8R749-F1
#
_cell.length_a   1.000
_cell.length_b   1.000
_cell.length_c   1.000
_cell.angle_alpha   90.00
_cell.angle_beta   90.00
_cell.angle_gamma   90.00
#
_symmetry.space_group_name_H-M   'P 1'
#
loop_
_entity.id
_entity.type
_entity.pdbx_description
1 polymer ?
#
loop_
_entity_poly.entity_id
_entity_poly.type
_entity_poly.pdbx_seq_one_letter_code
_entity_poly.pdbx_strand_id
1 'polypeptide(L)'
;MACVIAEIRDEAQSGGRVAPLVQRAVLLATVLRTRHTLDWLKTELNGYAHDATLPDYRRGDGGVLIAWRPGDGWIQAPISPAMASRLSHFELRTGVEDLETQIEEQGPRGAARMEFDGDELAALQQEARLDTRLSLALPQTAIPTVLETVRQGLIAWADAMLEAGVEGEGSAFSREERTLAEPVDEDFHNLVETAAEHARAQVAASSSRRRGFFSRLFAG
;
A
#
# COMPACT_ATOMS: atom_id res chain seq x y z
N MET A 1 2.44 -14.59 29.35
CA MET A 1 2.93 -14.64 27.95
C MET A 1 1.99 -13.76 27.14
N ALA A 2 2.50 -12.88 26.28
CA ALA A 2 1.65 -12.07 25.43
C ALA A 2 1.04 -12.95 24.33
N CYS A 3 -0.21 -12.68 23.99
CA CYS A 3 -0.91 -13.28 22.86
C CYS A 3 -0.21 -12.85 21.56
N VAL A 4 0.05 -13.79 20.63
CA VAL A 4 0.78 -13.48 19.38
C VAL A 4 -0.02 -12.52 18.48
N ILE A 5 -1.35 -12.56 18.55
CA ILE A 5 -2.22 -11.61 17.82
C ILE A 5 -2.08 -10.20 18.40
N ALA A 6 -2.01 -10.06 19.73
CA ALA A 6 -1.76 -8.78 20.38
C ALA A 6 -0.37 -8.22 20.03
N GLU A 7 0.66 -9.07 19.92
CA GLU A 7 1.99 -8.62 19.49
C GLU A 7 1.98 -8.02 18.07
N ILE A 8 1.26 -8.64 17.13
CA ILE A 8 1.12 -8.09 15.76
C ILE A 8 0.44 -6.73 15.80
N ARG A 9 -0.64 -6.59 16.59
CA ARG A 9 -1.33 -5.31 16.73
C ARG A 9 -0.40 -4.23 17.29
N ASP A 10 0.28 -4.52 18.39
CA ASP A 10 1.12 -3.55 19.08
C ASP A 10 2.31 -3.13 18.21
N GLU A 11 2.91 -4.07 17.48
CA GLU A 11 3.97 -3.76 16.51
C GLU A 11 3.43 -2.97 15.31
N ALA A 12 2.25 -3.29 14.81
CA ALA A 12 1.58 -2.51 13.77
C ALA A 12 1.35 -1.06 14.20
N GLN A 13 0.88 -0.83 15.44
CA GLN A 13 0.67 0.50 16.02
C GLN A 13 1.98 1.28 16.25
N SER A 14 3.09 0.58 16.49
CA SER A 14 4.40 1.22 16.70
C SER A 14 4.99 1.88 15.45
N GLY A 15 4.46 1.59 14.26
CA GLY A 15 4.87 2.20 13.00
C GLY A 15 6.10 1.57 12.33
N GLY A 16 6.43 0.32 12.68
CA GLY A 16 7.49 -0.47 12.02
C GLY A 16 7.14 -0.92 10.60
N ARG A 17 8.03 -1.64 9.91
CA ARG A 17 7.79 -2.15 8.55
C ARG A 17 6.56 -3.07 8.49
N VAL A 18 5.74 -2.91 7.46
CA VAL A 18 4.52 -3.67 7.16
C VAL A 18 4.85 -5.06 6.62
N ALA A 19 5.88 -5.21 5.77
CA ALA A 19 6.16 -6.50 5.14
C ALA A 19 6.42 -7.64 6.16
N PRO A 20 7.26 -7.47 7.20
CA PRO A 20 7.44 -8.50 8.24
C PRO A 20 6.17 -8.82 9.02
N LEU A 21 5.32 -7.81 9.26
CA LEU A 21 4.03 -7.99 9.93
C LEU A 21 3.08 -8.85 9.09
N VAL A 22 2.98 -8.55 7.79
CA VAL A 22 2.17 -9.34 6.85
C VAL A 22 2.68 -10.78 6.79
N GLN A 23 3.99 -11.01 6.71
CA GLN A 23 4.58 -12.36 6.72
C GLN A 23 4.19 -13.16 7.97
N ARG A 24 4.26 -12.54 9.16
CA ARG A 24 3.83 -13.16 10.42
C ARG A 24 2.32 -13.44 10.42
N ALA A 25 1.51 -12.49 9.95
CA ALA A 25 0.06 -12.65 9.86
C ALA A 25 -0.33 -13.79 8.90
N VAL A 26 0.38 -13.99 7.78
CA VAL A 26 0.17 -15.12 6.86
C VAL A 26 0.31 -16.46 7.58
N LEU A 27 1.33 -16.59 8.44
CA LEU A 27 1.54 -17.80 9.23
C LEU A 27 0.38 -18.03 10.20
N LEU A 28 -0.07 -16.99 10.90
CA LEU A 28 -1.20 -17.09 11.83
C LEU A 28 -2.51 -17.44 11.12
N ALA A 29 -2.84 -16.76 10.02
CA ALA A 29 -4.02 -17.04 9.21
C ALA A 29 -4.02 -18.50 8.70
N THR A 30 -2.84 -19.04 8.37
CA THR A 30 -2.69 -20.45 7.99
C THR A 30 -3.02 -21.40 9.16
N VAL A 31 -2.55 -21.10 10.37
CA VAL A 31 -2.81 -21.93 11.56
C VAL A 31 -4.26 -21.82 12.03
N LEU A 32 -4.86 -20.62 11.93
CA LEU A 32 -6.26 -20.33 12.23
C LEU A 32 -7.22 -20.89 11.18
N ARG A 33 -6.73 -21.17 9.96
CA ARG A 33 -7.50 -21.62 8.79
C ARG A 33 -8.50 -20.58 8.26
N THR A 34 -8.17 -19.31 8.42
CA THR A 34 -8.94 -18.16 7.94
C THR A 34 -8.58 -17.87 6.49
N ARG A 35 -9.43 -18.33 5.56
CA ARG A 35 -9.12 -18.36 4.12
C ARG A 35 -9.15 -16.97 3.51
N HIS A 36 -10.15 -16.15 3.82
CA HIS A 36 -10.29 -14.81 3.26
C HIS A 36 -9.13 -13.91 3.69
N THR A 37 -8.78 -13.98 4.97
CA THR A 37 -7.62 -13.28 5.54
C THR A 37 -6.32 -13.76 4.88
N LEU A 38 -6.12 -15.09 4.77
CA LEU A 38 -4.91 -15.66 4.20
C LEU A 38 -4.71 -15.26 2.73
N ASP A 39 -5.77 -15.31 1.94
CA ASP A 39 -5.70 -14.97 0.52
C ASP A 39 -5.36 -13.49 0.33
N TRP A 40 -6.01 -12.59 1.06
CA TRP A 40 -5.69 -11.17 1.03
C TRP A 40 -4.24 -10.89 1.45
N LEU A 41 -3.79 -11.47 2.57
CA LEU A 41 -2.41 -11.26 3.06
C LEU A 41 -1.37 -11.74 2.05
N LYS A 42 -1.62 -12.88 1.38
CA LYS A 42 -0.73 -13.39 0.33
C LYS A 42 -0.71 -12.47 -0.88
N THR A 43 -1.84 -11.93 -1.29
CA THR A 43 -1.90 -10.98 -2.41
C THR A 43 -1.20 -9.67 -2.05
N GLU A 44 -1.41 -9.14 -0.85
CA GLU A 44 -0.71 -7.93 -0.39
C GLU A 44 0.82 -8.13 -0.30
N LEU A 45 1.26 -9.32 0.12
CA LEU A 45 2.68 -9.66 0.23
C LEU A 45 3.34 -9.82 -1.15
N ASN A 46 2.73 -10.61 -2.04
CA ASN A 46 3.33 -11.00 -3.31
C ASN A 46 3.00 -10.03 -4.47
N GLY A 47 2.03 -9.14 -4.27
CA GLY A 47 1.49 -8.29 -5.32
C GLY A 47 0.35 -8.94 -6.11
N TYR A 48 -0.14 -8.19 -7.08
CA TYR A 48 -1.31 -8.47 -7.88
C TYR A 48 -0.92 -8.94 -9.29
N ALA A 49 -1.60 -9.98 -9.78
CA ALA A 49 -1.48 -10.39 -11.18
C ALA A 49 -1.95 -9.26 -12.12
N HIS A 50 -1.51 -9.28 -13.37
CA HIS A 50 -1.81 -8.23 -14.36
C HIS A 50 -3.31 -8.12 -14.67
N ASP A 51 -4.03 -9.24 -14.68
CA ASP A 51 -5.46 -9.35 -14.94
C ASP A 51 -6.33 -9.27 -13.66
N ALA A 52 -5.71 -9.26 -12.48
CA ALA A 52 -6.42 -9.18 -11.22
C ALA A 52 -7.11 -7.81 -11.05
N THR A 53 -8.33 -7.83 -10.52
CA THR A 53 -9.02 -6.62 -10.08
C THR A 53 -8.34 -6.10 -8.83
N LEU A 54 -7.89 -4.84 -8.84
CA LEU A 54 -7.28 -4.23 -7.66
C LEU A 54 -8.34 -3.62 -6.73
N PRO A 55 -8.09 -3.63 -5.41
CA PRO A 55 -8.81 -2.80 -4.46
C PRO A 55 -8.64 -1.30 -4.74
N ASP A 56 -9.61 -0.49 -4.29
CA ASP A 56 -9.61 0.95 -4.53
C ASP A 56 -8.43 1.69 -3.90
N TYR A 57 -7.86 1.19 -2.80
CA TYR A 57 -6.68 1.79 -2.18
C TYR A 57 -5.38 1.54 -2.96
N ARG A 58 -5.40 0.62 -3.93
CA ARG A 58 -4.26 0.28 -4.81
C ARG A 58 -4.29 1.08 -6.12
N ARG A 59 -5.35 1.86 -6.37
CA ARG A 59 -5.53 2.67 -7.58
C ARG A 59 -5.64 4.14 -7.21
N GLY A 60 -5.28 5.02 -8.12
CA GLY A 60 -5.42 6.46 -7.88
C GLY A 60 -5.15 7.30 -9.10
N ASP A 61 -5.31 8.61 -8.91
CA ASP A 61 -5.06 9.63 -9.91
C ASP A 61 -4.06 10.68 -9.40
N GLY A 62 -3.61 11.54 -10.30
CA GLY A 62 -2.63 12.58 -10.00
C GLY A 62 -1.18 12.16 -10.20
N GLY A 63 -0.94 11.05 -10.90
CA GLY A 63 0.37 10.74 -11.46
C GLY A 63 0.77 11.80 -12.50
N VAL A 64 2.08 12.11 -12.56
CA VAL A 64 2.64 13.08 -13.50
C VAL A 64 3.61 12.37 -14.42
N LEU A 65 3.33 12.38 -15.72
CA LEU A 65 4.24 11.81 -16.70
C LEU A 65 5.54 12.60 -16.72
N ILE A 66 6.65 11.91 -16.47
CA ILE A 66 8.00 12.46 -16.50
C ILE A 66 8.81 11.81 -17.61
N ALA A 67 9.68 12.60 -18.22
CA ALA A 67 10.58 12.21 -19.28
C ALA A 67 12.02 12.33 -18.78
N TRP A 68 12.87 11.37 -19.14
CA TRP A 68 14.31 11.47 -18.91
C TRP A 68 14.94 12.43 -19.91
N ARG A 69 15.82 13.31 -19.43
CA ARG A 69 16.66 14.14 -20.29
C ARG A 69 18.12 13.99 -19.84
N PRO A 70 19.05 13.66 -20.76
CA PRO A 70 20.47 13.63 -20.43
C PRO A 70 20.93 14.96 -19.82
N GLY A 71 21.66 14.91 -18.70
CA GLY A 71 22.14 16.11 -17.98
C GLY A 71 21.17 16.67 -16.95
N ASP A 72 19.90 16.87 -17.31
CA ASP A 72 18.88 17.46 -16.42
C ASP A 72 18.17 16.43 -15.52
N GLY A 73 18.24 15.15 -15.88
CA GLY A 73 17.57 14.07 -15.18
C GLY A 73 16.09 13.95 -15.55
N TRP A 74 15.23 13.68 -14.56
CA TRP A 74 13.79 13.53 -14.79
C TRP A 74 13.09 14.89 -14.76
N ILE A 75 12.38 15.20 -15.85
CA ILE A 75 11.60 16.42 -16.00
C ILE A 75 10.15 16.08 -16.32
N GLN A 76 9.22 16.98 -16.07
CA GLN A 76 7.84 16.80 -16.52
C GLN A 76 7.81 16.69 -18.06
N ALA A 77 7.10 15.70 -18.57
CA ALA A 77 6.97 15.50 -20.01
C ALA A 77 6.23 16.69 -20.66
N PRO A 78 6.70 17.21 -21.80
CA PRO A 78 6.07 18.34 -22.49
C PRO A 78 4.83 17.90 -23.27
N ILE A 79 3.79 17.47 -22.55
CA ILE A 79 2.54 16.94 -23.10
C ILE A 79 1.37 17.92 -22.88
N SER A 80 0.29 17.76 -23.64
CA SER A 80 -0.90 18.59 -23.47
C SER A 80 -1.60 18.32 -22.12
N PRO A 81 -2.31 19.29 -21.53
CA PRO A 81 -3.06 19.07 -20.29
C PRO A 81 -4.12 17.96 -20.40
N ALA A 82 -4.76 17.83 -21.56
CA ALA A 82 -5.73 16.76 -21.83
C ALA A 82 -5.07 15.37 -21.76
N MET A 83 -3.88 15.23 -22.34
CA MET A 83 -3.11 13.99 -22.27
C MET A 83 -2.60 13.72 -20.85
N ALA A 84 -2.10 14.75 -20.15
CA ALA A 84 -1.66 14.62 -18.77
C ALA A 84 -2.78 14.13 -17.84
N SER A 85 -4.00 14.64 -18.00
CA SER A 85 -5.16 14.20 -17.22
C SER A 85 -5.59 12.77 -17.54
N ARG A 86 -5.42 12.31 -18.78
CA ARG A 86 -5.75 10.93 -19.16
C ARG A 86 -4.71 9.93 -18.64
N LEU A 87 -3.45 10.34 -18.59
CA LEU A 87 -2.31 9.52 -18.15
C LEU A 87 -2.01 9.66 -16.65
N SER A 88 -2.83 10.40 -15.90
CA SER A 88 -2.60 10.60 -14.47
C SER A 88 -3.01 9.41 -13.61
N HIS A 89 -3.73 8.45 -14.19
CA HIS A 89 -4.16 7.24 -13.50
C HIS A 89 -2.98 6.30 -13.24
N PHE A 90 -2.99 5.63 -12.10
CA PHE A 90 -1.97 4.65 -11.74
C PHE A 90 -2.54 3.48 -10.93
N GLU A 91 -1.87 2.34 -11.04
CA GLU A 91 -2.19 1.12 -10.31
C GLU A 91 -0.93 0.57 -9.62
N LEU A 92 -0.98 0.38 -8.30
CA LEU A 92 0.14 -0.11 -7.50
C LEU A 92 0.04 -1.62 -7.29
N ARG A 93 0.49 -2.39 -8.29
CA ARG A 93 0.36 -3.86 -8.30
C ARG A 93 1.44 -4.60 -7.50
N THR A 94 2.56 -3.96 -7.17
CA THR A 94 3.68 -4.62 -6.48
C THR A 94 3.37 -4.97 -5.01
N GLY A 95 4.11 -5.93 -4.46
CA GLY A 95 3.96 -6.35 -3.07
C GLY A 95 4.34 -5.25 -2.08
N VAL A 96 3.87 -5.37 -0.83
CA VAL A 96 4.18 -4.37 0.21
C VAL A 96 5.68 -4.20 0.46
N GLU A 97 6.49 -5.24 0.28
CA GLU A 97 7.94 -5.16 0.45
C GLU A 97 8.59 -4.26 -0.62
N ASP A 98 8.23 -4.46 -1.89
CA ASP A 98 8.72 -3.63 -3.00
C ASP A 98 8.32 -2.16 -2.81
N LEU A 99 7.09 -1.92 -2.34
CA LEU A 99 6.58 -0.59 -2.04
C LEU A 99 7.36 0.10 -0.90
N GLU A 100 7.74 -0.64 0.14
CA GLU A 100 8.59 -0.12 1.21
C GLU A 100 9.99 0.21 0.71
N THR A 101 10.62 -0.73 -0.01
CA THR A 101 11.94 -0.51 -0.61
C THR A 101 11.92 0.70 -1.54
N GLN A 102 10.87 0.85 -2.34
CA GLN A 102 10.69 1.98 -3.22
C GLN A 102 10.64 3.33 -2.47
N ILE A 103 9.98 3.40 -1.31
CA ILE A 103 9.99 4.60 -0.45
C ILE A 103 11.38 4.84 0.14
N GLU A 104 12.05 3.80 0.61
CA GLU A 104 13.36 3.88 1.25
C GLU A 104 14.44 4.39 0.27
N GLU A 105 14.46 3.86 -0.95
CA GLU A 105 15.44 4.21 -1.99
C GLU A 105 15.33 5.66 -2.48
N GLN A 106 14.12 6.23 -2.46
CA GLN A 106 13.88 7.60 -2.94
C GLN A 106 14.24 8.68 -1.93
N GLY A 107 14.28 8.32 -0.65
CA GLY A 107 14.48 9.24 0.45
C GLY A 107 13.38 10.30 0.59
N PRO A 108 13.56 11.30 1.49
CA PRO A 108 12.48 12.20 1.92
C PRO A 108 11.94 13.17 0.86
N ARG A 109 12.61 13.27 -0.30
CA ARG A 109 12.32 14.27 -1.34
C ARG A 109 12.12 13.66 -2.73
N GLY A 110 12.38 12.36 -2.90
CA GLY A 110 12.13 11.67 -4.17
C GLY A 110 10.63 11.43 -4.35
N ALA A 111 10.14 11.62 -5.57
CA ALA A 111 8.80 11.17 -5.94
C ALA A 111 8.88 9.69 -6.34
N ALA A 112 7.90 8.91 -5.92
CA ALA A 112 7.81 7.53 -6.37
C ALA A 112 7.54 7.47 -7.86
N ARG A 113 8.08 6.44 -8.51
CA ARG A 113 8.05 6.31 -9.95
C ARG A 113 7.57 4.93 -10.34
N MET A 114 6.58 4.89 -11.21
CA MET A 114 6.13 3.68 -11.86
C MET A 114 6.77 3.63 -13.24
N GLU A 115 7.48 2.55 -13.53
CA GLU A 115 7.99 2.29 -14.88
C GLU A 115 6.89 1.64 -15.71
N PHE A 116 6.88 1.95 -17.01
CA PHE A 116 5.99 1.31 -17.98
C PHE A 116 6.70 0.08 -18.54
N ASP A 117 5.94 -0.95 -18.89
CA ASP A 117 6.51 -2.07 -19.64
C ASP A 117 6.89 -1.66 -21.07
N GLY A 118 7.52 -2.56 -21.83
CA GLY A 118 8.05 -2.24 -23.15
C GLY A 118 6.98 -1.83 -24.17
N ASP A 119 5.81 -2.47 -24.13
CA ASP A 119 4.74 -2.24 -25.10
C ASP A 119 3.96 -0.96 -24.73
N GLU A 120 3.67 -0.76 -23.44
CA GLU A 120 3.07 0.47 -22.90
C GLU A 120 3.99 1.67 -23.12
N LEU A 121 5.29 1.53 -22.86
CA LEU A 121 6.27 2.59 -23.07
C LEU A 121 6.33 3.00 -24.55
N ALA A 122 6.38 2.03 -25.47
CA ALA A 122 6.43 2.31 -26.90
C ALA A 122 5.16 3.04 -27.38
N ALA A 123 3.98 2.61 -26.91
CA ALA A 123 2.72 3.28 -27.21
C ALA A 123 2.70 4.72 -26.68
N LEU A 124 3.15 4.94 -25.44
CA LEU A 124 3.23 6.27 -24.81
C LEU A 124 4.23 7.18 -25.52
N GLN A 125 5.38 6.65 -25.94
CA GLN A 125 6.39 7.39 -26.71
C GLN A 125 5.85 7.86 -28.05
N GLN A 126 5.13 6.99 -28.78
CA GLN A 126 4.49 7.34 -30.04
C GLN A 126 3.41 8.39 -29.87
N GLU A 127 2.56 8.23 -28.85
CA GLU A 127 1.47 9.19 -28.58
C GLU A 127 2.01 10.55 -28.14
N ALA A 128 2.99 10.56 -27.23
CA ALA A 128 3.63 11.77 -26.74
C ALA A 128 4.61 12.41 -27.73
N ARG A 129 4.98 11.69 -28.80
CA ARG A 129 6.02 12.06 -29.78
C ARG A 129 7.37 12.33 -29.10
N LEU A 130 7.77 11.44 -28.21
CA LEU A 130 9.00 11.54 -27.41
C LEU A 130 9.87 10.30 -27.58
N ASP A 131 11.14 10.48 -27.95
CA ASP A 131 12.11 9.39 -28.13
C ASP A 131 12.95 9.13 -26.86
N THR A 132 12.38 9.35 -25.68
CA THR A 132 13.10 9.22 -24.40
C THR A 132 12.38 8.31 -23.42
N ARG A 133 13.08 7.89 -22.35
CA ARG A 133 12.47 7.10 -21.27
C ARG A 133 11.37 7.91 -20.61
N LEU A 134 10.21 7.29 -20.45
CA LEU A 134 9.07 7.85 -19.73
C LEU A 134 8.84 7.05 -18.45
N SER A 135 8.32 7.72 -17.43
CA SER A 135 7.87 7.11 -16.19
C SER A 135 6.74 7.95 -15.60
N LEU A 136 5.94 7.37 -14.72
CA LEU A 136 4.91 8.11 -14.01
C LEU A 136 5.40 8.45 -12.60
N ALA A 137 5.57 9.74 -12.31
CA ALA A 137 5.80 10.21 -10.96
C ALA A 137 4.50 10.15 -10.14
N LEU A 138 4.50 9.36 -9.08
CA LEU A 138 3.37 9.12 -8.21
C LEU A 138 3.22 10.23 -7.17
N PRO A 139 1.98 10.54 -6.73
CA PRO A 139 1.75 11.38 -5.56
C PRO A 139 2.51 10.86 -4.33
N GLN A 140 3.05 11.76 -3.51
CA GLN A 140 3.74 11.38 -2.27
C GLN A 140 2.88 10.57 -1.29
N THR A 141 1.56 10.62 -1.44
CA THR A 141 0.59 9.87 -0.61
C THR A 141 0.20 8.52 -1.21
N ALA A 142 0.56 8.21 -2.46
CA ALA A 142 0.12 7.00 -3.15
C ALA A 142 0.55 5.72 -2.42
N ILE A 143 1.86 5.52 -2.28
CA ILE A 143 2.41 4.33 -1.59
C ILE A 143 2.08 4.35 -0.09
N PRO A 144 2.22 5.48 0.65
CA PRO A 144 1.85 5.53 2.06
C PRO A 144 0.38 5.16 2.33
N THR A 145 -0.54 5.48 1.43
CA THR A 145 -1.96 5.09 1.59
C THR A 145 -2.12 3.58 1.53
N VAL A 146 -1.43 2.90 0.61
CA VAL A 146 -1.45 1.43 0.53
C VAL A 146 -0.86 0.81 1.80
N LEU A 147 0.35 1.21 2.18
CA LEU A 147 1.03 0.63 3.35
C LEU A 147 0.25 0.88 4.64
N GLU A 148 -0.34 2.07 4.81
CA GLU A 148 -1.16 2.37 5.96
C GLU A 148 -2.49 1.59 5.93
N THR A 149 -3.10 1.39 4.77
CA THR A 149 -4.31 0.54 4.65
C THR A 149 -4.02 -0.88 5.10
N VAL A 150 -2.91 -1.46 4.64
CA VAL A 150 -2.52 -2.82 5.05
C VAL A 150 -2.27 -2.91 6.55
N ARG A 151 -1.58 -1.91 7.12
CA ARG A 151 -1.35 -1.80 8.56
C ARG A 151 -2.66 -1.71 9.35
N GLN A 152 -3.57 -0.82 8.95
CA GLN A 152 -4.85 -0.65 9.62
C GLN A 152 -5.73 -1.89 9.47
N GLY A 153 -5.66 -2.59 8.34
CA GLY A 153 -6.33 -3.89 8.16
C GLY A 153 -5.81 -4.95 9.13
N LEU A 154 -4.49 -5.02 9.33
CA LEU A 154 -3.88 -5.93 10.33
C LEU A 154 -4.30 -5.58 11.77
N ILE A 155 -4.37 -4.28 12.10
CA ILE A 155 -4.83 -3.83 13.42
C ILE A 155 -6.29 -4.21 13.63
N ALA A 156 -7.17 -3.88 12.69
CA ALA A 156 -8.60 -4.19 12.75
C ALA A 156 -8.86 -5.69 12.86
N TRP A 157 -8.14 -6.50 12.07
CA TRP A 157 -8.18 -7.95 12.15
C TRP A 157 -7.74 -8.47 13.52
N ALA A 158 -6.62 -7.97 14.04
CA ALA A 158 -6.11 -8.40 15.34
C ALA A 158 -7.06 -8.03 16.48
N ASP A 159 -7.63 -6.82 16.46
CA ASP A 159 -8.63 -6.39 17.43
C ASP A 159 -9.90 -7.27 17.36
N ALA A 160 -10.42 -7.54 16.16
CA ALA A 160 -11.59 -8.41 15.99
C ALA A 160 -11.35 -9.84 16.48
N MET A 161 -10.15 -10.40 16.23
CA MET A 161 -9.77 -11.72 16.74
C MET A 161 -9.70 -11.75 18.28
N LEU A 162 -9.11 -10.72 18.89
CA LEU A 162 -9.02 -10.60 20.35
C LEU A 162 -10.40 -10.41 20.99
N GLU A 163 -11.27 -9.60 20.39
CA GLU A 163 -12.66 -9.42 20.83
C GLU A 163 -13.48 -10.72 20.73
N ALA A 164 -13.21 -11.54 19.72
CA ALA A 164 -13.80 -12.86 19.56
C ALA A 164 -13.24 -13.90 20.56
N GLY A 165 -12.23 -13.56 21.37
CA GLY A 165 -11.59 -14.45 22.32
C GLY A 165 -10.58 -15.42 21.69
N VAL A 166 -10.04 -15.08 20.51
CA VAL A 166 -8.98 -15.83 19.83
C VAL A 166 -7.63 -15.28 20.31
N GLU A 167 -7.03 -15.92 21.30
CA GLU A 167 -5.78 -15.44 21.92
C GLU A 167 -4.61 -16.40 21.65
N GLY A 168 -4.87 -17.70 21.63
CA GLY A 168 -3.89 -18.76 21.44
C GLY A 168 -2.95 -18.94 22.63
N GLU A 169 -2.61 -20.19 22.96
CA GLU A 169 -1.51 -20.50 23.88
C GLU A 169 -0.21 -20.70 23.10
N GLY A 170 0.72 -19.73 23.20
CA GLY A 170 2.06 -19.79 22.62
C GLY A 170 2.11 -19.58 21.09
N SER A 171 1.50 -20.47 20.31
CA SER A 171 1.29 -20.36 18.85
C SER A 171 0.28 -21.40 18.35
N ALA A 172 -0.38 -22.11 19.26
CA ALA A 172 -1.35 -23.13 18.96
C ALA A 172 -2.75 -22.57 19.23
N PHE A 173 -3.65 -22.79 18.27
CA PHE A 173 -5.06 -22.43 18.40
C PHE A 173 -5.88 -23.70 18.52
N SER A 174 -6.76 -23.72 19.53
CA SER A 174 -7.73 -24.78 19.78
C SER A 174 -8.76 -24.88 18.66
N ARG A 175 -9.56 -25.94 18.65
CA ARG A 175 -10.64 -26.08 17.65
C ARG A 175 -11.73 -25.04 17.90
N GLU A 176 -11.98 -24.74 19.17
CA GLU A 176 -12.92 -23.74 19.65
C GLU A 176 -12.52 -22.34 19.16
N GLU A 177 -11.26 -21.94 19.32
CA GLU A 177 -10.75 -20.64 18.83
C GLU A 177 -10.82 -20.52 17.31
N ARG A 178 -10.53 -21.61 16.58
CA ARG A 178 -10.72 -21.61 15.12
C ARG A 178 -12.17 -21.38 14.72
N THR A 179 -13.12 -21.89 15.50
CA THR A 179 -14.55 -21.69 15.25
C THR A 179 -14.94 -20.23 15.55
N LEU A 180 -14.34 -19.61 16.58
CA LEU A 180 -14.52 -18.20 16.91
C LEU A 180 -13.90 -17.25 15.87
N ALA A 181 -12.86 -17.70 15.16
CA ALA A 181 -12.22 -16.94 14.09
C ALA A 181 -13.01 -16.92 12.77
N GLU A 182 -13.92 -17.88 12.54
CA GLU A 182 -14.68 -18.00 11.28
C GLU A 182 -15.51 -16.74 10.96
N PRO A 183 -16.32 -16.18 11.88
CA PRO A 183 -17.08 -14.95 11.59
C PRO A 183 -16.18 -13.74 11.27
N VAL A 184 -15.02 -13.65 11.92
CA VAL A 184 -14.04 -12.58 11.66
C VAL A 184 -13.43 -12.72 10.27
N ASP A 185 -13.18 -13.95 9.83
CA ASP A 185 -12.69 -14.23 8.47
C ASP A 185 -13.74 -13.92 7.40
N GLU A 186 -15.01 -14.25 7.64
CA GLU A 186 -16.11 -13.94 6.73
C GLU A 186 -16.32 -12.42 6.56
N ASP A 187 -16.16 -11.64 7.64
CA ASP A 187 -16.29 -10.18 7.63
C ASP A 187 -14.99 -9.44 7.23
N PHE A 188 -13.90 -10.17 6.97
CA PHE A 188 -12.57 -9.60 6.81
C PHE A 188 -12.48 -8.52 5.72
N HIS A 189 -13.23 -8.68 4.62
CA HIS A 189 -13.24 -7.68 3.55
C HIS A 189 -13.77 -6.32 4.02
N ASN A 190 -14.84 -6.31 4.82
CA ASN A 190 -15.43 -5.07 5.34
C ASN A 190 -14.49 -4.38 6.35
N LEU A 191 -13.75 -5.17 7.14
CA LEU A 191 -12.69 -4.65 8.02
C LEU A 191 -11.62 -3.91 7.21
N VAL A 192 -11.17 -4.48 6.09
CA VAL A 192 -10.16 -3.85 5.22
C VAL A 192 -10.70 -2.60 4.54
N GLU A 193 -11.95 -2.60 4.08
CA GLU A 193 -12.57 -1.41 3.48
C GLU A 193 -12.62 -0.23 4.48
N THR A 194 -13.07 -0.50 5.71
CA THR A 194 -13.10 0.51 6.78
C THR A 194 -11.69 1.00 7.12
N ALA A 195 -10.72 0.08 7.18
CA ALA A 195 -9.31 0.41 7.39
C ALA A 195 -8.74 1.31 6.27
N ALA A 196 -9.15 1.10 5.02
CA ALA A 196 -8.72 1.91 3.88
C ALA A 196 -9.21 3.36 3.99
N GLU A 197 -10.44 3.58 4.47
CA GLU A 197 -10.97 4.92 4.71
C GLU A 197 -10.17 5.66 5.81
N HIS A 198 -9.90 4.96 6.92
CA HIS A 198 -9.11 5.50 8.03
C HIS A 198 -7.67 5.84 7.59
N ALA A 199 -7.03 4.95 6.85
CA ALA A 199 -5.69 5.15 6.31
C ALA A 199 -5.61 6.39 5.40
N ARG A 200 -6.57 6.55 4.49
CA ARG A 200 -6.66 7.74 3.61
C ARG A 200 -6.77 9.03 4.43
N ALA A 201 -7.63 9.06 5.45
CA ALA A 201 -7.79 10.21 6.32
C ALA A 201 -6.49 10.55 7.09
N GLN A 202 -5.81 9.54 7.63
CA GLN A 202 -4.56 9.70 8.37
C GLN A 202 -3.40 10.19 7.49
N VAL A 203 -3.26 9.65 6.27
CA VAL A 203 -2.24 10.07 5.30
C VAL A 203 -2.53 11.49 4.78
N ALA A 204 -3.79 11.84 4.54
CA ALA A 204 -4.17 13.21 4.19
C ALA A 204 -3.82 14.22 5.32
N ALA A 205 -4.10 13.86 6.56
CA ALA A 205 -3.76 14.70 7.72
C ALA A 205 -2.24 14.86 7.92
N SER A 206 -1.45 13.81 7.69
CA SER A 206 0.01 13.88 7.84
C SER A 206 0.68 14.67 6.71
N SER A 207 0.22 14.51 5.46
CA SER A 207 0.74 15.21 4.29
C SER A 207 0.46 16.72 4.35
N SER A 208 -0.72 17.13 4.82
CA SER A 208 -1.06 18.55 5.03
C SER A 208 -0.21 19.20 6.11
N ARG A 209 0.05 18.52 7.23
CA ARG A 209 0.97 18.98 8.30
C ARG A 209 2.38 19.19 7.78
N ARG A 210 2.91 18.26 6.96
CA ARG A 210 4.24 18.40 6.35
C ARG A 210 4.31 19.64 5.45
N ARG A 211 3.33 19.86 4.56
CA ARG A 211 3.30 21.06 3.71
C ARG A 211 3.25 22.37 4.53
N GLY A 212 2.41 22.41 5.56
CA GLY A 212 2.27 23.60 6.42
C GLY A 212 3.50 23.91 7.29
N PHE A 213 4.29 22.89 7.64
CA PHE A 213 5.56 23.07 8.35
C PHE A 213 6.62 23.70 7.42
N PHE A 214 6.77 23.21 6.19
CA PHE A 214 7.74 23.75 5.25
C PHE A 214 7.39 25.16 4.75
N SER A 215 6.10 25.47 4.55
CA SER A 215 5.69 26.83 4.17
C SER A 215 6.03 27.88 5.24
N ARG A 216 6.11 27.49 6.52
CA ARG A 216 6.49 28.39 7.62
C ARG A 216 8.00 28.54 7.80
N LEU A 217 8.78 27.54 7.40
CA LEU A 217 10.24 27.57 7.49
C LEU A 217 10.91 28.38 6.37
N PHE A 218 10.26 28.49 5.21
CA PHE A 218 10.79 29.22 4.04
C PHE A 218 10.04 30.52 3.73
N ALA A 219 9.06 30.91 4.56
CA ALA A 219 8.45 32.23 4.57
C ALA A 219 9.17 33.12 5.59
N GLY A 220 10.41 33.50 5.28
CA GLY A 220 11.26 34.38 6.08
C GLY A 220 12.34 35.00 5.23
#